data_AF-A0A6N9UL72-F1
#
_entry.id   AF-A0A6N9UL72-F1
#
_cell.length_a   1.000
_cell.length_b   1.000
_cell.length_c   1.000
_cell.angle_alpha   90.00
_cell.angle_beta   90.00
_cell.angle_gamma   90.00
#
_symmetry.space_group_name_H-M   'P 1'
#
loop_
_entity.id
_entity.type
_entity.pdbx_description
1 polymer ?
#
loop_
_entity_poly.entity_id
_entity_poly.type
_entity_poly.pdbx_seq_one_letter_code
_entity_poly.pdbx_strand_id
1 'polypeptide(L)'
;TVLRERLDDLVRRGRLTGTAPAGPGAAVLTARERDVLRLLALGHSNRRIGEELFISAKTASVHVSNILAKLDAASRTEAVAVAHRQGLVAPEHSSS
;
A
#
# COMPACT_ATOMS: atom_id res chain seq x y z
N THR A 1 -13.47 18.90 -25.24
CA THR A 1 -14.73 18.98 -24.45
C THR A 1 -14.45 18.48 -23.05
N VAL A 2 -15.00 19.17 -22.05
CA VAL A 2 -14.77 18.94 -20.60
C VAL A 2 -15.01 17.48 -20.17
N LEU A 3 -15.88 16.75 -20.87
CA LEU A 3 -16.16 15.35 -20.57
C LEU A 3 -14.99 14.39 -20.87
N ARG A 4 -14.16 14.66 -21.88
CA ARG A 4 -12.95 13.84 -22.18
C ARG A 4 -11.85 14.05 -21.13
N GLU A 5 -11.62 15.29 -20.71
CA GLU A 5 -10.61 15.61 -19.69
C GLU A 5 -10.93 14.98 -18.33
N ARG A 6 -12.22 14.89 -17.96
CA ARG A 6 -12.67 14.20 -16.75
C ARG A 6 -12.54 12.67 -16.86
N LEU A 7 -12.75 12.11 -18.04
CA LEU A 7 -12.49 10.69 -18.30
C LEU A 7 -11.00 10.35 -18.16
N ASP A 8 -10.10 11.19 -18.66
CA ASP A 8 -8.64 11.00 -18.49
C ASP A 8 -8.18 11.15 -17.04
N ASP A 9 -8.85 11.99 -16.26
CA ASP A 9 -8.61 12.15 -14.82
C ASP A 9 -9.08 10.92 -14.03
N LEU A 10 -10.19 10.31 -14.43
CA LEU A 10 -10.71 9.06 -13.85
C LEU A 10 -9.88 7.83 -14.24
N VAL A 11 -9.42 7.74 -15.49
CA VAL A 11 -8.50 6.66 -15.93
C VAL A 11 -7.16 6.76 -15.21
N ARG A 12 -6.65 7.98 -14.97
CA ARG A 12 -5.44 8.22 -14.16
C ARG A 12 -5.62 7.83 -12.69
N ARG A 13 -6.79 8.08 -12.10
CA ARG A 13 -7.10 7.69 -10.71
C ARG A 13 -7.38 6.19 -10.57
N GLY A 14 -7.93 5.55 -11.60
CA GLY A 14 -8.42 4.17 -11.57
C GLY A 14 -7.45 3.08 -12.01
N ARG A 15 -6.25 3.43 -12.51
CA ARG A 15 -5.21 2.48 -12.96
C ARG A 15 -5.79 1.30 -13.77
N LEU A 16 -6.47 1.61 -14.87
CA LEU A 16 -7.12 0.63 -15.77
C LEU A 16 -6.16 -0.03 -16.78
N THR A 17 -4.91 -0.28 -16.37
CA THR A 17 -3.99 -1.14 -17.12
C THR A 17 -3.30 -2.07 -16.14
N GLY A 18 -3.79 -3.31 -16.12
CA GLY A 18 -3.46 -4.31 -15.11
C GLY A 18 -1.99 -4.71 -15.10
N THR A 19 -1.49 -5.00 -13.91
CA THR A 19 -0.32 -5.84 -13.70
C THR A 19 -0.76 -7.07 -12.89
N ALA A 20 -0.26 -8.23 -13.31
CA ALA A 20 -0.66 -9.61 -13.00
C ALA A 20 -1.12 -9.92 -11.55
N PRO A 21 -1.98 -10.94 -11.35
CA PRO A 21 -2.56 -11.25 -10.05
C PRO A 21 -1.52 -11.91 -9.14
N ALA A 22 -1.04 -11.16 -8.14
CA ALA A 22 -0.33 -11.72 -7.00
C ALA A 22 -1.37 -12.01 -5.90
N GLY A 23 -1.83 -13.25 -5.77
CA GLY A 23 -2.69 -13.73 -4.68
C GLY A 23 -4.05 -13.00 -4.47
N PRO A 24 -4.99 -13.58 -3.71
CA PRO A 24 -6.26 -12.92 -3.40
C PRO A 24 -6.08 -11.58 -2.66
N GLY A 25 -5.01 -11.45 -1.85
CA GLY A 25 -4.73 -10.23 -1.07
C GLY A 25 -4.00 -9.12 -1.83
N ALA A 26 -3.08 -9.44 -2.75
CA ALA A 26 -2.29 -8.39 -3.42
C ALA A 26 -3.03 -7.72 -4.59
N ALA A 27 -4.15 -8.31 -5.04
CA ALA A 27 -5.09 -7.65 -5.95
C ALA A 27 -5.85 -6.48 -5.28
N VAL A 28 -5.97 -6.46 -3.94
CA VAL A 28 -6.74 -5.44 -3.20
C VAL A 28 -5.94 -4.15 -2.95
N LEU A 29 -4.61 -4.26 -2.85
CA LEU A 29 -3.73 -3.13 -2.58
C LEU A 29 -3.19 -2.49 -3.87
N THR A 30 -3.30 -1.17 -3.95
CA THR A 30 -2.63 -0.39 -4.99
C THR A 30 -1.11 -0.54 -4.87
N ALA A 31 -0.37 -0.26 -5.96
CA ALA A 31 1.10 -0.33 -5.90
C ALA A 31 1.69 0.54 -4.79
N ARG A 32 1.10 1.73 -4.57
CA ARG A 32 1.57 2.65 -3.54
C ARG A 32 1.32 2.13 -2.12
N GLU A 33 0.17 1.49 -1.90
CA GLU A 33 -0.13 0.84 -0.62
C GLU A 33 0.79 -0.36 -0.37
N ARG A 34 1.19 -1.09 -1.42
CA ARG A 34 2.20 -2.15 -1.29
C ARG A 34 3.56 -1.61 -0.87
N ASP A 35 4.00 -0.48 -1.43
CA ASP A 35 5.25 0.16 -1.02
C ASP A 35 5.21 0.58 0.46
N VAL A 36 4.10 1.21 0.88
CA VAL A 36 3.88 1.58 2.28
C VAL A 36 3.85 0.34 3.18
N LEU A 37 3.17 -0.73 2.77
CA LEU A 37 3.07 -1.97 3.53
C LEU A 37 4.43 -2.66 3.72
N ARG A 38 5.32 -2.63 2.73
CA ARG A 38 6.70 -3.13 2.91
C ARG A 38 7.44 -2.35 3.99
N LEU A 39 7.40 -1.02 3.94
CA LEU A 39 8.06 -0.19 4.96
C LEU A 39 7.43 -0.36 6.36
N LEU A 40 6.11 -0.60 6.42
CA LEU A 40 5.44 -0.96 7.66
C LEU A 40 5.95 -2.29 8.24
N ALA A 41 6.18 -3.30 7.40
CA ALA A 41 6.75 -4.58 7.81
C ALA A 41 8.18 -4.42 8.36
N LEU A 42 8.93 -3.44 7.85
CA LEU A 42 10.23 -3.01 8.39
C LEU A 42 10.13 -2.15 9.67
N GLY A 43 8.94 -2.00 10.26
CA GLY A 43 8.73 -1.23 11.48
C GLY A 43 8.86 0.28 11.33
N HIS A 44 8.83 0.81 10.09
CA HIS A 44 9.00 2.25 9.89
C HIS A 44 7.79 3.06 10.39
N SER A 45 8.07 4.23 10.98
CA SER A 45 7.05 5.20 11.37
C SER A 45 6.48 5.94 10.15
N ASN A 46 5.29 6.54 10.27
CA ASN A 46 4.69 7.32 9.17
C ASN A 46 5.59 8.46 8.67
N ARG A 47 6.41 9.04 9.57
CA ARG A 47 7.40 10.05 9.20
C ARG A 47 8.48 9.46 8.29
N ARG A 48 9.09 8.35 8.71
CA ARG A 48 10.14 7.66 7.94
C ARG A 48 9.61 7.09 6.62
N ILE A 49 8.38 6.59 6.61
CA ILE A 49 7.67 6.18 5.38
C ILE A 49 7.50 7.37 4.45
N GLY A 50 7.11 8.53 4.99
CA GLY A 50 6.98 9.75 4.19
C GLY A 50 8.31 10.19 3.57
N GLU A 51 9.38 10.16 4.35
CA GLU A 51 10.74 10.46 3.89
C GLU A 51 11.17 9.51 2.76
N GLU A 52 11.11 8.20 2.97
CA GLU A 52 11.53 7.18 2.00
C GLU A 52 10.74 7.23 0.69
N LEU A 53 9.46 7.57 0.79
CA LEU A 53 8.53 7.60 -0.33
C LEU A 53 8.32 9.00 -0.91
N PHE A 54 9.04 10.02 -0.43
CA PHE A 54 8.93 11.43 -0.84
C PHE A 54 7.49 11.99 -0.76
N ILE A 55 6.79 11.73 0.36
CA ILE A 55 5.45 12.26 0.67
C ILE A 55 5.38 12.77 2.11
N SER A 56 4.36 13.56 2.44
CA SER A 56 4.19 14.00 3.83
C SER A 56 3.86 12.83 4.76
N ALA A 57 4.23 12.95 6.04
CA ALA A 57 3.85 11.98 7.08
C ALA A 57 2.32 11.85 7.22
N LYS A 58 1.57 12.92 6.95
CA LYS A 58 0.10 12.91 6.93
C LYS A 58 -0.42 12.06 5.77
N THR A 59 0.14 12.20 4.57
CA THR A 59 -0.22 11.38 3.41
C THR A 59 0.12 9.91 3.67
N ALA A 60 1.29 9.62 4.25
CA ALA A 60 1.64 8.27 4.68
C ALA A 60 0.60 7.70 5.67
N SER A 61 0.15 8.49 6.65
CA SER A 61 -0.88 8.03 7.60
C SER A 61 -2.20 7.63 6.92
N VAL A 62 -2.63 8.36 5.88
CA VAL A 62 -3.84 8.03 5.11
C VAL A 62 -3.67 6.70 4.39
N HIS A 63 -2.50 6.46 3.78
CA HIS A 63 -2.20 5.15 3.19
C HIS A 63 -2.21 4.03 4.23
N VAL A 64 -1.63 4.24 5.42
CA VAL A 64 -1.66 3.25 6.49
C VAL A 64 -3.11 2.92 6.90
N SER A 65 -3.96 3.92 7.12
CA SER A 65 -5.37 3.70 7.45
C SER A 65 -6.12 2.92 6.37
N ASN A 66 -5.88 3.23 5.09
CA ASN A 66 -6.49 2.49 3.98
C ASN A 66 -6.00 1.04 3.91
N ILE A 67 -4.72 0.79 4.20
CA ILE A 67 -4.16 -0.56 4.29
C ILE A 67 -4.82 -1.35 5.42
N LEU A 68 -4.96 -0.76 6.61
CA LEU A 68 -5.63 -1.40 7.74
C LEU A 68 -7.05 -1.82 7.36
N ALA A 69 -7.83 -0.92 6.77
CA ALA A 69 -9.19 -1.21 6.33
C ALA A 69 -9.24 -2.31 5.25
N LYS A 70 -8.32 -2.29 4.27
CA LYS A 70 -8.28 -3.29 3.19
C LYS A 70 -7.80 -4.67 3.62
N LEU A 71 -6.97 -4.73 4.67
CA LEU A 71 -6.49 -5.98 5.25
C LEU A 71 -7.36 -6.46 6.42
N ASP A 72 -8.45 -5.76 6.72
CA ASP A 72 -9.33 -6.00 7.87
C ASP A 72 -8.53 -6.12 9.19
N ALA A 73 -7.60 -5.20 9.39
CA ALA A 73 -6.70 -5.19 10.54
C ALA A 73 -7.03 -4.01 11.48
N ALA A 74 -7.14 -4.27 12.77
CA ALA A 74 -7.36 -3.27 13.81
C ALA A 74 -6.08 -2.51 14.18
N SER A 75 -4.91 -3.03 13.83
CA SER A 75 -3.63 -2.42 14.19
C SER A 75 -2.55 -2.58 13.11
N ARG A 76 -1.50 -1.76 13.19
CA ARG A 76 -0.31 -1.87 12.34
C ARG A 76 0.32 -3.26 12.42
N THR A 77 0.49 -3.78 13.63
CA THR A 77 1.11 -5.09 13.86
C THR A 77 0.26 -6.19 13.25
N GLU A 78 -1.06 -6.10 13.40
CA GLU A 78 -1.99 -7.05 12.79
C GLU A 78 -1.94 -7.00 11.27
N ALA A 79 -1.90 -5.82 10.66
CA ALA A 79 -1.76 -5.67 9.21
C ALA A 79 -0.48 -6.30 8.68
N VAL A 80 0.65 -6.14 9.38
CA VAL A 80 1.92 -6.79 9.03
C VAL A 80 1.80 -8.31 9.17
N ALA A 81 1.17 -8.81 10.23
CA ALA A 81 0.93 -10.23 10.41
C ALA A 81 0.03 -10.82 9.30
N VAL A 82 -1.04 -10.12 8.92
CA VAL A 82 -1.90 -10.49 7.78
C VAL A 82 -1.08 -10.51 6.49
N ALA A 83 -0.27 -9.47 6.26
CA ALA A 83 0.57 -9.35 5.07
C ALA A 83 1.57 -10.51 4.94
N HIS A 84 2.22 -10.94 6.03
CA HIS A 84 3.08 -12.13 6.02
C HIS A 84 2.30 -13.41 5.74
N ARG A 85 1.15 -13.63 6.41
CA ARG A 85 0.30 -14.82 6.17
C ARG A 85 -0.19 -14.91 4.74
N GLN A 86 -0.47 -13.77 4.11
CA GLN A 86 -0.94 -13.68 2.72
C GLN A 86 0.20 -13.59 1.69
N GLY A 87 1.47 -13.59 2.12
CA GLY A 87 2.63 -13.47 1.22
C GLY A 87 2.75 -12.13 0.51
N LEU A 88 2.15 -11.06 1.06
CA LEU A 88 2.18 -9.71 0.48
C LEU A 88 3.51 -8.99 0.72
N VAL A 89 4.22 -9.39 1.77
CA VAL A 89 5.56 -8.96 2.11
C VAL A 89 6.41 -10.20 2.35
N ALA A 90 7.63 -10.19 1.85
CA ALA A 90 8.55 -11.29 2.12
C ALA A 90 8.87 -11.30 3.63
N PRO A 91 9.01 -12.47 4.27
CA PRO A 91 9.75 -12.53 5.52
C PRO A 91 11.17 -12.05 5.19
N GLU A 92 11.55 -10.90 5.75
CA GLU A 92 12.93 -10.44 5.66
C GLU A 92 13.80 -11.56 6.25
N HIS A 93 14.61 -12.23 5.42
CA HIS A 93 15.71 -13.00 5.97
C HIS A 93 16.58 -11.97 6.68
N SER A 94 16.72 -12.08 7.99
CA SER A 94 17.66 -11.30 8.77
C SER A 94 19.05 -11.52 8.18
N SER A 95 19.47 -10.63 7.28
CA SER A 95 20.88 -10.52 6.95
C SER A 95 21.57 -9.90 8.16
N SER A 96 22.51 -10.69 8.66
CA SER A 96 23.44 -10.42 9.74
C SER A 96 24.23 -9.13 9.58
#